data_AF-A0A059EXC6-F1
#
_entry.id   AF-A0A059EXC6-F1
#
_cell.length_a   1.000
_cell.length_b   1.000
_cell.length_c   1.000
_cell.angle_alpha   90.00
_cell.angle_beta   90.00
_cell.angle_gamma   90.00
#
_symmetry.space_group_name_H-M   'P 1'
#
loop_
_entity.id
_entity.type
_entity.pdbx_description
1 polymer ?
#
loop_
_entity_poly.entity_id
_entity_poly.type
_entity_poly.pdbx_seq_one_letter_code
_entity_poly.pdbx_strand_id
1 'polypeptide(L)' 'MLHRDLVKKTLDIKSTIEWMLEKKYINEFQNCHKCSNEQMRIKFKDELYFFKCTKCD' A
#
# COMPACT_ATOMS: atom_id res chain seq x y z
N MET A 1 -16.35 -11.78 8.39
CA MET A 1 -15.81 -10.63 9.14
C MET A 1 -16.99 -9.78 9.56
N LEU A 2 -17.14 -9.49 10.84
CA LEU A 2 -18.21 -8.63 11.33
C LEU A 2 -17.87 -7.17 11.02
N HIS A 3 -18.87 -6.33 10.78
CA HIS A 3 -18.70 -4.91 10.51
C HIS A 3 -17.81 -4.23 11.58
N ARG A 4 -18.00 -4.60 12.86
CA ARG A 4 -17.23 -4.08 13.99
C ARG A 4 -15.71 -4.34 13.88
N ASP A 5 -15.32 -5.49 13.33
CA ASP A 5 -13.90 -5.84 13.17
C ASP A 5 -13.27 -5.07 12.02
N LEU A 6 -14.04 -4.86 10.94
CA LEU A 6 -13.60 -4.02 9.82
C LEU A 6 -13.39 -2.57 10.28
N VAL A 7 -14.35 -2.00 11.03
CA VAL A 7 -14.25 -0.64 11.56
C VAL A 7 -12.97 -0.47 12.38
N LYS A 8 -12.63 -1.44 13.24
CA LYS A 8 -11.39 -1.39 14.03
C LYS A 8 -10.13 -1.39 13.16
N LYS A 9 -10.12 -2.18 12.08
CA LYS A 9 -8.99 -2.25 11.14
C LYS A 9 -8.87 -1.01 10.26
N THR A 10 -9.96 -0.27 10.06
CA THR A 10 -10.00 0.95 9.24
C THR A 10 -10.00 2.25 10.05
N LEU A 11 -9.68 2.20 11.35
CA LEU A 11 -9.61 3.39 12.21
C LEU A 11 -8.42 4.28 11.89
N ASP A 12 -7.31 3.68 11.49
CA ASP A 12 -6.09 4.38 11.14
C ASP A 12 -5.60 3.96 9.75
N ILE A 13 -4.92 4.88 9.08
CA ILE A 13 -4.48 4.70 7.69
C ILE A 13 -3.51 3.52 7.58
N LYS A 14 -2.65 3.32 8.59
CA LYS A 14 -1.67 2.23 8.60
C LYS A 14 -2.34 0.86 8.65
N SER A 15 -3.21 0.64 9.62
CA SER A 15 -4.00 -0.59 9.76
C SER A 15 -4.86 -0.86 8.52
N THR A 16 -5.39 0.21 7.91
CA THR A 16 -6.18 0.11 6.68
C THR A 16 -5.33 -0.44 5.54
N ILE A 17 -4.13 0.12 5.32
CA ILE A 17 -3.22 -0.29 4.25
C ILE A 17 -2.69 -1.72 4.50
N GLU A 18 -2.33 -2.06 5.74
CA GLU A 18 -1.94 -3.42 6.12
C GLU A 18 -3.07 -4.42 5.83
N TRP A 19 -4.31 -4.10 6.20
CA TRP A 19 -5.47 -4.93 5.90
C TRP A 19 -5.74 -5.07 4.40
N MET A 20 -5.59 -3.99 3.62
CA MET A 20 -5.74 -4.03 2.16
C MET A 20 -4.68 -4.90 1.49
N LEU A 21 -3.44 -4.90 2.00
CA LEU A 21 -2.35 -5.78 1.55
C LEU A 21 -2.64 -7.25 1.92
N GLU A 22 -3.06 -7.54 3.15
CA GLU A 22 -3.47 -8.89 3.57
C GLU A 22 -4.56 -9.47 2.67
N LYS A 23 -5.53 -8.63 2.29
CA LYS A 23 -6.65 -9.01 1.41
C LYS A 23 -6.30 -8.99 -0.08
N LYS A 24 -5.08 -8.59 -0.44
CA LYS A 24 -4.61 -8.46 -1.82
C LYS A 24 -5.49 -7.52 -2.68
N TYR A 25 -6.14 -6.53 -2.04
CA TYR A 25 -6.83 -5.46 -2.77
C TYR A 25 -5.83 -4.52 -3.43
N ILE A 26 -4.67 -4.37 -2.80
CA ILE A 26 -3.51 -3.68 -3.34
C ILE A 26 -2.31 -4.65 -3.30
N ASN A 27 -1.41 -4.51 -4.27
CA ASN A 27 -0.18 -5.29 -4.30
C ASN A 27 0.91 -4.55 -3.54
N GLU A 28 1.78 -5.26 -2.80
CA GLU A 28 2.94 -4.63 -2.15
C GLU A 28 3.92 -4.05 -3.18
N PHE A 29 3.97 -4.68 -4.36
CA PHE A 29 4.82 -4.32 -5.48
C PHE A 29 3.98 -4.00 -6.71
N GLN A 30 4.33 -2.94 -7.42
CA GLN A 30 3.78 -2.61 -8.73
C GLN A 30 4.89 -2.33 -9.72
N ASN A 31 4.69 -2.64 -11.00
CA ASN A 31 5.68 -2.31 -12.01
C ASN A 31 5.78 -0.80 -12.18
N CYS A 32 7.00 -0.28 -12.27
CA CYS A 32 7.23 1.11 -12.58
C CYS A 32 6.82 1.40 -14.03
N HIS A 33 6.06 2.47 -14.24
CA HIS A 33 5.59 2.86 -15.57
C HIS A 33 6.70 3.48 -16.43
N LYS A 34 7.74 4.03 -15.80
CA LYS A 34 8.88 4.70 -16.47
C LYS A 34 10.11 3.82 -16.57
N CYS A 35 10.38 3.04 -15.53
CA CYS A 35 11.55 2.19 -15.41
C CYS A 35 11.15 0.75 -15.81
N SER A 36 11.44 0.32 -17.05
CA SER A 36 11.17 -1.06 -17.49
C SER A 36 11.90 -2.06 -16.59
N ASN A 37 11.19 -3.07 -16.09
CA ASN A 37 11.66 -4.12 -15.16
C ASN A 37 11.96 -3.69 -13.71
N GLU A 38 11.60 -2.47 -13.30
CA GLU A 38 11.71 -2.08 -11.90
C GLU A 38 10.37 -2.18 -11.18
N GLN A 39 10.41 -2.64 -9.93
CA GLN A 39 9.25 -2.66 -9.05
C GLN A 39 9.23 -1.42 -8.14
N MET A 40 8.08 -0.79 -8.06
CA MET A 40 7.72 0.20 -7.06
C MET A 40 7.22 -0.51 -5.82
N ARG A 41 7.64 -0.04 -4.64
CA ARG A 41 7.14 -0.52 -3.35
C ARG A 41 6.33 0.56 -2.67
N ILE A 42 5.31 0.16 -1.90
CA ILE A 42 4.62 1.09 -1.01
C ILE A 42 5.61 1.69 -0.01
N LYS A 43 5.64 3.01 0.08
CA LYS A 43 6.34 3.76 1.12
C LYS A 43 5.37 4.66 1.85
N PHE A 44 5.66 4.88 3.13
CA PHE A 44 4.96 5.84 3.98
C PHE A 44 5.81 7.09 4.13
N LYS A 45 5.27 8.25 3.76
CA LYS A 45 5.91 9.56 3.96
C LYS A 45 4.83 10.63 4.04
N ASP A 46 5.02 11.61 4.93
CA ASP A 46 4.11 12.75 5.13
C ASP A 46 2.65 12.30 5.31
N GLU A 47 2.42 11.28 6.13
CA GLU A 47 1.11 10.65 6.41
C GLU A 47 0.41 10.00 5.20
N LEU A 48 1.11 9.89 4.07
CA LEU A 48 0.60 9.30 2.84
C LEU A 48 1.33 8.01 2.48
N TYR A 49 0.57 7.06 1.93
CA TYR A 49 1.10 5.84 1.33
C TYR A 49 1.11 5.99 -0.18
N PHE A 50 2.27 5.81 -0.80
CA PHE A 50 2.39 5.84 -2.25
C PHE A 50 3.41 4.81 -2.74
N PHE A 51 3.22 4.37 -3.99
CA PHE A 51 4.22 3.56 -4.68
C PHE A 51 5.39 4.44 -5.05
N LYS A 52 6.60 4.06 -4.62
CA LYS A 52 7.84 4.72 -5.00
C LYS A 52 8.74 3.75 -5.73
N CYS A 53 9.19 4.12 -6.92
CA CYS A 53 10.27 3.44 -7.63
C CYS A 53 11.62 3.82 -6.97
N THR A 54 12.56 2.88 -6.89
CA THR A 54 13.90 3.13 -6.36
C THR A 54 14.82 3.84 -7.35
N LYS A 55 14.59 3.69 -8.65
CA LYS A 55 15.40 4.31 -9.72
C LYS A 55 14.89 5.65 -10.21
N CYS A 56 13.57 5.77 -10.30
CA CYS A 56 12.89 6.93 -10.88
C CYS A 56 12.67 8.06 -9.83
N ASP A 57 13.48 8.11 -8.76
CA ASP A 57 13.30 8.99 -7.57
C ASP A 57 12.97 10.45 -7.94
#